data_AF-A0AAV8XW30-F1
#
_entry.id   AF-A0AAV8XW30-F1
#
_cell.length_a   1.000
_cell.length_b   1.000
_cell.length_c   1.000
_cell.angle_alpha   90.00
_cell.angle_beta   90.00
_cell.angle_gamma   90.00
#
_symmetry.space_group_name_H-M   'P 1'
#
loop_
_entity.id
_entity.type
_entity.pdbx_description
1 polymer ?
#
loop_
_entity_poly.entity_id
_entity_poly.type
_entity_poly.pdbx_seq_one_letter_code
_entity_poly.pdbx_strand_id
1 'polypeptide(L)'
;MINSANKIFFFFSPETPIQDFRLKTVTYGVTSSPYLAIRCLLQLAEDEKCNLPIAARVLSEDPFVDDIVSGSSTLESACRLKQDLISLLSKGGFELRKWASNNPDLLTDLPISHLSNDPLSLDDECILKNIRFTLVTPIDRSCTKRHMLSELARIFDPLGFLAPITFFNKFIIQLLWTLGLDWDQSPPNDVLLLWDRYKRELPFIVTCSNPSSNKNS
;
A
#
# COMPACT_ATOMS: atom_id res chain seq x y z
N MET A 1 -17.10 28.18 -5.17
CA MET A 1 -16.07 28.68 -4.23
C MET A 1 -15.06 27.57 -3.97
N ILE A 2 -13.92 27.57 -4.66
CA ILE A 2 -12.77 26.72 -4.33
C ILE A 2 -11.59 27.68 -4.30
N ASN A 3 -11.26 28.26 -3.15
CA ASN A 3 -10.30 29.38 -3.12
C ASN A 3 -9.31 29.37 -1.95
N SER A 4 -8.95 28.18 -1.44
CA SER A 4 -8.07 28.14 -0.25
C SER A 4 -7.04 27.00 -0.18
N ALA A 5 -7.04 26.01 -1.07
CA ALA A 5 -6.09 24.91 -0.95
C ALA A 5 -4.87 25.15 -1.86
N ASN A 6 -3.66 24.99 -1.31
CA ASN A 6 -2.37 24.88 -2.01
C ASN A 6 -1.49 26.14 -2.11
N LYS A 7 -1.43 26.95 -1.03
CA LYS A 7 -0.32 27.88 -0.81
C LYS A 7 0.70 27.26 0.16
N ILE A 8 1.98 27.30 -0.20
CA ILE A 8 3.10 26.93 0.67
C ILE A 8 3.86 28.21 0.99
N PHE A 9 4.10 28.46 2.28
CA PHE A 9 5.01 29.50 2.72
C PHE A 9 6.36 28.84 3.01
N PHE A 10 7.42 29.34 2.38
CA PHE A 10 8.75 28.77 2.55
C PHE A 10 9.73 29.82 3.08
N PHE A 11 10.50 29.43 4.09
CA PHE A 11 11.57 30.22 4.68
C PHE A 11 12.91 29.59 4.32
N PHE A 12 13.68 30.24 3.44
CA PHE A 12 15.02 29.76 3.07
C PHE A 12 16.09 30.20 4.09
N SER A 13 15.93 31.38 4.70
CA SER A 13 16.83 31.94 5.71
C SER A 13 16.10 32.97 6.58
N PRO A 14 16.49 33.19 7.85
CA PRO A 14 15.94 34.24 8.72
C PRO A 14 16.03 35.66 8.14
N GLU A 15 16.98 35.89 7.24
CA GLU A 15 17.26 37.19 6.61
C GLU A 15 16.43 37.44 5.34
N THR A 16 15.78 36.41 4.80
CA THR A 16 14.97 36.51 3.59
C THR A 16 13.49 36.66 3.91
N PRO A 17 12.75 37.54 3.20
CA PRO A 17 11.31 37.64 3.38
C PRO A 17 10.60 36.34 3.01
N ILE A 18 9.46 36.09 3.64
CA ILE A 18 8.61 34.92 3.40
C ILE A 18 8.22 34.87 1.92
N GLN A 19 8.48 33.74 1.28
CA GLN A 19 8.06 33.51 -0.10
C GLN A 19 6.77 32.68 -0.13
N ASP A 20 5.81 33.09 -0.97
CA ASP A 20 4.56 32.37 -1.19
C ASP A 20 4.58 31.60 -2.51
N PHE A 21 4.44 30.28 -2.41
CA PHE A 21 4.37 29.39 -3.56
C PHE A 21 2.96 28.86 -3.72
N ARG A 22 2.47 28.79 -4.96
CA ARG A 22 1.20 28.14 -5.31
C ARG A 22 1.47 26.89 -6.13
N LEU A 23 1.01 25.75 -5.64
CA LEU A 23 1.11 24.50 -6.38
C LEU A 23 0.13 24.53 -7.56
N LYS A 24 0.62 24.18 -8.74
CA LYS A 24 -0.17 24.13 -9.98
C LYS A 24 -0.73 22.75 -10.30
N THR A 25 -0.31 21.73 -9.55
CA THR A 25 -0.71 20.33 -9.71
C THR A 25 -1.51 19.85 -8.51
N VAL A 26 -2.27 18.77 -8.69
CA VAL A 26 -2.93 18.07 -7.60
C VAL A 26 -1.83 17.50 -6.69
N THR A 27 -1.81 17.91 -5.43
CA THR A 27 -0.75 17.50 -4.50
C THR A 27 -1.21 16.41 -3.55
N TYR A 28 -0.27 15.57 -3.14
CA TYR A 28 -0.49 14.60 -2.07
C TYR A 28 -0.93 15.30 -0.78
N GLY A 29 -1.78 14.64 0.01
CA GLY A 29 -2.21 15.12 1.32
C GLY A 29 -3.43 16.05 1.34
N VAL A 30 -3.96 16.46 0.18
CA VAL A 30 -5.28 17.12 0.12
C VAL A 30 -6.36 16.04 0.07
N THR A 31 -7.39 16.15 0.89
CA THR A 31 -8.45 15.12 1.02
C THR A 31 -9.16 14.80 -0.29
N SER A 32 -9.22 15.76 -1.23
CA SER A 32 -9.83 15.57 -2.56
C SER A 32 -8.88 14.95 -3.59
N SER A 33 -7.56 14.96 -3.36
CA SER A 33 -6.58 14.50 -4.36
C SER A 33 -6.74 13.03 -4.77
N PRO A 34 -6.93 12.08 -3.83
CA PRO A 34 -7.14 10.67 -4.20
C PRO A 34 -8.40 10.49 -5.05
N TYR A 35 -9.48 11.19 -4.68
CA TYR A 35 -10.72 11.15 -5.45
C TYR A 35 -10.51 11.66 -6.87
N LEU A 36 -9.87 12.82 -7.05
CA LEU A 36 -9.62 13.39 -8.37
C LEU A 36 -8.74 12.46 -9.24
N ALA A 37 -7.67 11.91 -8.68
CA ALA A 37 -6.80 10.97 -9.39
C ALA A 37 -7.55 9.71 -9.82
N ILE A 38 -8.28 9.06 -8.90
CA ILE A 38 -9.07 7.85 -9.21
C ILE A 38 -10.14 8.16 -10.26
N ARG A 39 -10.84 9.29 -10.15
CA ARG A 39 -11.88 9.65 -11.14
C ARG A 39 -11.31 9.88 -12.53
N CYS A 40 -10.10 10.45 -12.66
CA CYS A 40 -9.42 10.55 -13.94
C CYS A 40 -9.10 9.18 -14.53
N LEU A 41 -8.61 8.23 -13.73
CA LEU A 41 -8.34 6.86 -14.17
C LEU A 41 -9.61 6.13 -14.60
N LEU A 42 -10.70 6.26 -13.84
CA LEU A 42 -11.99 5.67 -14.19
C LEU A 42 -12.56 6.25 -15.48
N GLN A 43 -12.42 7.56 -15.70
CA GLN A 43 -12.86 8.18 -16.96
C GLN A 43 -12.03 7.66 -18.14
N LEU A 44 -10.71 7.60 -18.00
CA LEU A 44 -9.82 7.07 -19.02
C LEU A 44 -10.15 5.61 -19.37
N ALA A 45 -10.48 4.80 -18.37
CA ALA A 45 -10.90 3.42 -18.57
C ALA A 45 -12.20 3.33 -19.39
N GLU A 46 -13.19 4.18 -19.12
CA GLU A 46 -14.44 4.19 -19.89
C GLU A 46 -14.23 4.70 -21.32
N ASP A 47 -13.42 5.75 -21.51
CA ASP A 47 -13.10 6.32 -22.82
C ASP A 47 -12.38 5.30 -23.73
N GLU A 48 -11.53 4.44 -23.16
CA GLU A 48 -10.72 3.47 -23.89
C GLU A 48 -11.25 2.04 -23.87
N LYS A 49 -12.40 1.81 -23.24
CA LYS A 49 -13.01 0.49 -23.05
C LYS A 49 -13.26 -0.28 -24.33
N CYS A 50 -13.64 0.41 -25.41
CA CYS A 50 -13.87 -0.21 -26.71
C CYS A 50 -12.57 -0.66 -27.40
N ASN A 51 -11.45 0.03 -27.14
CA ASN A 51 -10.17 -0.24 -27.77
C ASN A 51 -9.35 -1.27 -26.96
N LEU A 52 -9.35 -1.14 -25.64
CA LEU A 52 -8.52 -1.91 -24.71
C LEU A 52 -9.38 -2.46 -23.56
N PRO A 53 -10.36 -3.35 -23.85
CA PRO A 53 -11.38 -3.75 -22.88
C PRO A 53 -10.82 -4.43 -21.63
N ILE A 54 -9.76 -5.22 -21.77
CA ILE A 54 -9.13 -5.93 -20.64
C ILE A 54 -8.39 -4.93 -19.74
N ALA A 55 -7.55 -4.06 -20.31
CA ALA A 55 -6.82 -3.05 -19.55
C ALA A 55 -7.76 -2.02 -18.90
N ALA A 56 -8.85 -1.64 -19.59
CA ALA A 56 -9.88 -0.77 -19.03
C ALA A 56 -10.58 -1.42 -17.83
N ARG A 57 -10.87 -2.72 -17.90
CA ARG A 57 -11.42 -3.46 -16.76
C ARG A 57 -10.45 -3.46 -15.58
N VAL A 58 -9.18 -3.82 -15.82
CA VAL A 58 -8.13 -3.83 -14.80
C VAL A 58 -7.94 -2.44 -14.17
N LEU A 59 -7.92 -1.37 -14.97
CA LEU A 59 -7.80 -0.01 -14.45
C LEU A 59 -9.03 0.43 -13.64
N SER A 60 -10.18 -0.22 -13.81
CA SER A 60 -11.40 0.10 -13.06
C SER A 60 -11.56 -0.72 -11.78
N GLU A 61 -11.09 -1.96 -11.78
CA GLU A 61 -11.38 -2.95 -10.73
C GLU A 61 -10.18 -3.23 -9.82
N ASP A 62 -8.96 -3.21 -10.37
CA ASP A 62 -7.72 -3.62 -9.69
C ASP A 62 -6.84 -2.48 -9.11
N PRO A 63 -7.16 -1.17 -9.17
CA PRO A 63 -6.36 -0.17 -8.46
C PRO A 63 -6.56 -0.24 -6.95
N PHE A 64 -5.44 -0.21 -6.22
CA PHE A 64 -5.39 0.11 -4.80
C PHE A 64 -4.71 1.47 -4.61
N VAL A 65 -5.53 2.52 -4.51
CA VAL A 65 -5.07 3.93 -4.40
C VAL A 65 -4.17 4.32 -5.58
N ASP A 66 -2.84 4.24 -5.41
CA ASP A 66 -1.81 4.59 -6.38
C ASP A 66 -1.15 3.38 -7.05
N ASP A 67 -1.40 2.17 -6.56
CA ASP A 67 -0.86 0.92 -7.12
C ASP A 67 -1.91 0.18 -7.96
N ILE A 68 -1.48 -0.53 -9.01
CA ILE A 68 -2.32 -1.45 -9.79
C ILE A 68 -1.78 -2.85 -9.56
N VAL A 69 -2.61 -3.74 -8.99
CA VAL A 69 -2.21 -5.12 -8.69
C VAL A 69 -3.11 -6.07 -9.47
N SER A 70 -2.60 -6.59 -10.58
CA SER A 70 -3.35 -7.49 -11.46
C SER A 70 -2.50 -8.70 -11.87
N GLY A 71 -3.17 -9.75 -12.33
CA GLY A 71 -2.55 -11.02 -12.68
C GLY A 71 -3.19 -11.69 -13.90
N SER A 72 -2.49 -12.68 -14.45
CA SER A 72 -2.98 -13.46 -15.59
C SER A 72 -2.59 -14.92 -15.47
N SER A 73 -3.30 -15.81 -16.16
CA SER A 73 -3.07 -17.25 -16.10
C SER A 73 -1.91 -17.73 -16.96
N THR A 74 -1.44 -16.93 -17.93
CA THR A 74 -0.28 -17.25 -18.77
C THR A 74 0.67 -16.05 -18.90
N LEU A 75 1.94 -16.34 -19.18
CA LEU A 75 2.96 -15.32 -19.42
C LEU A 75 2.60 -14.43 -20.61
N GLU A 76 2.06 -15.02 -21.68
CA GLU A 76 1.68 -14.30 -22.90
C GLU A 76 0.54 -13.31 -22.65
N SER A 77 -0.50 -13.73 -21.93
CA SER A 77 -1.61 -12.83 -21.59
C SER A 77 -1.20 -11.74 -20.60
N ALA A 78 -0.27 -12.03 -19.68
CA ALA A 78 0.32 -11.03 -18.80
C ALA A 78 1.17 -10.00 -19.57
N CYS A 79 1.96 -10.43 -20.55
CA CYS A 79 2.72 -9.54 -21.42
C CYS A 79 1.79 -8.59 -22.21
N ARG A 80 0.72 -9.13 -22.79
CA ARG A 80 -0.30 -8.34 -23.50
C ARG A 80 -0.97 -7.33 -22.58
N LEU A 81 -1.44 -7.77 -21.41
CA LEU A 81 -2.07 -6.89 -20.43
C LEU A 81 -1.15 -5.75 -20.00
N LYS A 82 0.13 -6.05 -19.73
CA LYS A 82 1.14 -5.04 -19.41
C LYS A 82 1.26 -3.99 -20.52
N GLN A 83 1.37 -4.42 -21.78
CA GLN A 83 1.47 -3.51 -22.92
C GLN A 83 0.20 -2.67 -23.10
N ASP A 84 -0.97 -3.29 -22.94
CA ASP A 84 -2.27 -2.61 -23.03
C ASP A 84 -2.43 -1.57 -21.92
N LEU A 85 -2.00 -1.87 -20.69
CA LEU A 85 -2.01 -0.92 -19.57
C LEU A 85 -1.07 0.26 -19.81
N ILE A 86 0.16 0.02 -20.28
CA ILE A 86 1.11 1.08 -20.65
C ILE A 86 0.50 1.98 -21.72
N SER A 87 -0.09 1.37 -22.76
CA SER A 87 -0.75 2.09 -23.85
C SER A 87 -1.92 2.92 -23.35
N LEU A 88 -2.84 2.32 -22.59
CA LEU A 88 -4.02 2.99 -22.05
C LEU A 88 -3.63 4.17 -21.16
N LEU A 89 -2.73 3.98 -20.20
CA LEU A 89 -2.32 5.03 -19.27
C LEU A 89 -1.50 6.13 -19.96
N SER A 90 -0.73 5.80 -21.00
CA SER A 90 -0.01 6.80 -21.79
C SER A 90 -0.96 7.79 -22.49
N LYS A 91 -2.16 7.36 -22.87
CA LYS A 91 -3.20 8.24 -23.43
C LYS A 91 -3.74 9.25 -22.42
N GLY A 92 -3.74 8.88 -21.13
CA GLY A 92 -4.04 9.78 -20.03
C GLY A 92 -2.84 10.61 -19.55
N GLY A 93 -1.66 10.45 -20.17
CA GLY A 93 -0.42 11.10 -19.74
C GLY A 93 0.19 10.50 -18.47
N PHE A 94 -0.22 9.29 -18.08
CA PHE A 94 0.30 8.57 -16.93
C PHE A 94 1.41 7.61 -17.36
N GLU A 95 2.55 7.68 -16.68
CA GLU A 95 3.67 6.76 -16.88
C GLU A 95 3.79 5.82 -15.68
N LEU A 96 3.56 4.52 -15.90
CA LEU A 96 3.70 3.51 -14.86
C LEU A 96 5.17 3.27 -14.51
N ARG A 97 5.45 3.25 -13.21
CA ARG A 97 6.78 3.06 -12.61
C ARG A 97 6.71 1.97 -11.53
N LYS A 98 7.88 1.55 -11.04
CA LYS A 98 8.05 0.52 -10.01
C LYS A 98 7.41 -0.82 -10.36
N TRP A 99 7.55 -1.24 -11.62
CA TRP A 99 7.08 -2.53 -12.08
C TRP A 99 7.76 -3.67 -11.33
N ALA A 100 6.94 -4.62 -10.88
CA ALA A 100 7.39 -5.77 -10.14
C ALA A 100 6.51 -6.98 -10.52
N SER A 101 7.13 -8.16 -10.67
CA SER A 101 6.43 -9.38 -11.09
C SER A 101 7.10 -10.61 -10.49
N ASN A 102 6.31 -11.67 -10.33
CA ASN A 102 6.80 -13.00 -9.92
C ASN A 102 7.45 -13.79 -11.04
N ASN A 103 7.25 -13.38 -12.30
CA ASN A 103 7.98 -13.94 -13.42
C ASN A 103 8.91 -12.85 -13.99
N PRO A 104 10.24 -13.00 -13.88
CA PRO A 104 11.20 -11.99 -14.34
C PRO A 104 11.12 -11.76 -15.85
N ASP A 105 10.64 -12.75 -16.64
CA ASP A 105 10.49 -12.61 -18.09
C ASP A 105 9.53 -11.45 -18.45
N LEU A 106 8.56 -11.13 -17.58
CA LEU A 106 7.64 -10.00 -17.76
C LEU A 106 8.31 -8.63 -17.68
N LEU A 107 9.50 -8.53 -17.08
CA LEU A 107 10.18 -7.28 -16.81
C LEU A 107 11.33 -6.98 -17.79
N THR A 108 11.68 -7.94 -18.65
CA THR A 108 12.87 -7.89 -19.52
C THR A 108 12.84 -6.79 -20.58
N ASP A 109 11.65 -6.37 -21.01
CA ASP A 109 11.40 -5.35 -22.02
C ASP A 109 11.19 -3.94 -21.45
N LEU A 110 11.26 -3.78 -20.11
CA LEU A 110 11.10 -2.50 -19.43
C LEU A 110 12.46 -1.86 -19.12
N PRO A 111 12.55 -0.52 -19.16
CA PRO A 111 13.77 0.17 -18.76
C PRO A 111 14.01 -0.01 -17.26
N ILE A 112 15.27 -0.15 -16.86
CA ILE A 112 15.68 -0.38 -15.45
C ILE A 112 15.10 0.69 -14.51
N SER A 113 14.99 1.94 -14.97
CA SER A 113 14.41 3.05 -14.19
C SER A 113 12.91 2.93 -13.89
N HIS A 114 12.21 1.99 -14.54
CA HIS A 114 10.80 1.71 -14.31
C HIS A 114 10.61 0.49 -13.41
N LEU A 115 11.66 -0.28 -13.12
CA LEU A 115 11.58 -1.46 -12.26
C LEU A 115 11.55 -1.06 -10.78
N SER A 116 10.87 -1.87 -9.98
CA SER A 116 11.01 -1.80 -8.52
C SER A 116 12.41 -2.26 -8.12
N ASN A 117 13.03 -1.57 -7.15
CA ASN A 117 14.26 -2.05 -6.52
C ASN A 117 14.02 -3.24 -5.59
N ASP A 118 12.77 -3.41 -5.14
CA ASP A 118 12.33 -4.52 -4.32
C ASP A 118 11.74 -5.60 -5.23
N PRO A 119 12.38 -6.78 -5.36
CA PRO A 119 11.85 -7.86 -6.18
C PRO A 119 10.53 -8.36 -5.59
N LEU A 120 9.49 -8.42 -6.42
CA LEU A 120 8.22 -9.04 -6.06
C LEU A 120 8.38 -10.56 -6.11
N SER A 121 8.98 -11.14 -5.07
CA SER A 121 8.98 -12.59 -4.91
C SER A 121 7.56 -13.04 -4.53
N LEU A 122 6.78 -13.48 -5.52
CA LEU A 122 5.58 -14.31 -5.29
C LEU A 122 5.95 -15.78 -5.51
N ASP A 123 6.99 -16.28 -4.82
CA ASP A 123 7.02 -17.73 -4.61
C ASP A 123 5.74 -18.09 -3.85
N ASP A 124 5.17 -19.27 -4.06
CA ASP A 124 4.08 -19.76 -3.18
C ASP A 124 4.53 -19.73 -1.71
N GLU A 125 5.84 -19.93 -1.48
CA GLU A 125 6.48 -19.73 -0.19
C GLU A 125 6.66 -18.28 0.23
N CYS A 126 6.53 -17.31 -0.67
CA CYS A 126 6.78 -15.87 -0.49
C CYS A 126 5.55 -14.98 -0.51
N ILE A 127 4.42 -15.38 -1.12
CA ILE A 127 3.12 -14.96 -0.57
C ILE A 127 3.08 -15.43 0.88
N LEU A 128 3.48 -16.68 1.15
CA LEU A 128 3.62 -17.20 2.49
C LEU A 128 4.84 -16.68 3.27
N LYS A 129 5.83 -15.96 2.71
CA LYS A 129 7.00 -15.36 3.44
C LYS A 129 6.90 -13.85 3.58
N ASN A 130 6.09 -13.20 2.76
CA ASN A 130 5.65 -11.83 2.99
C ASN A 130 4.40 -11.83 3.90
N ILE A 131 3.57 -12.89 3.82
CA ILE A 131 2.53 -13.23 4.81
C ILE A 131 3.10 -14.06 5.98
N ARG A 132 4.25 -14.77 5.89
CA ARG A 132 5.06 -15.06 7.09
C ARG A 132 5.74 -13.73 7.37
N PHE A 133 4.97 -12.81 7.92
CA PHE A 133 5.38 -11.79 8.87
C PHE A 133 6.89 -11.61 8.86
N THR A 134 7.35 -10.42 8.51
CA THR A 134 8.47 -9.80 9.21
C THR A 134 8.31 -10.15 10.68
N LEU A 135 8.84 -11.30 11.07
CA LEU A 135 8.35 -12.03 12.24
C LEU A 135 8.99 -11.23 13.30
N VAL A 136 8.15 -10.38 13.90
CA VAL A 136 8.52 -9.34 14.82
C VAL A 136 9.49 -10.00 15.76
N THR A 137 10.79 -9.77 15.55
CA THR A 137 11.74 -10.01 16.59
C THR A 137 11.17 -9.15 17.71
N PRO A 138 10.88 -9.71 18.89
CA PRO A 138 10.41 -8.92 19.99
C PRO A 138 11.55 -7.94 20.29
N ILE A 139 11.46 -6.76 19.69
CA ILE A 139 12.38 -5.69 19.95
C ILE A 139 11.98 -5.29 21.36
N ASP A 140 12.81 -5.68 22.32
CA ASP A 140 12.68 -5.38 23.74
C ASP A 140 12.94 -3.88 23.97
N ARG A 141 12.09 -3.05 23.37
CA ARG A 141 12.04 -1.60 23.53
C ARG A 141 10.92 -1.29 24.51
N SER A 142 11.11 -0.23 25.28
CA SER A 142 10.07 0.37 26.12
C SER A 142 8.75 0.44 25.35
N CYS A 143 7.70 -0.18 25.89
CA CYS A 143 6.39 -0.28 25.25
C CYS A 143 5.71 1.09 25.24
N THR A 144 6.04 1.92 24.24
CA THR A 144 5.46 3.25 24.05
C THR A 144 4.40 3.22 22.96
N LYS A 145 3.52 4.23 22.96
CA LYS A 145 2.55 4.43 21.86
C LYS A 145 3.22 4.40 20.49
N ARG A 146 4.34 5.10 20.30
CA ARG A 146 5.10 5.14 19.04
C ARG A 146 5.54 3.74 18.63
N HIS A 147 6.06 2.96 19.57
CA HIS A 147 6.53 1.61 19.28
C HIS A 147 5.37 0.68 18.89
N MET A 148 4.29 0.68 19.66
CA MET A 148 3.10 -0.13 19.37
C MET A 148 2.49 0.21 18.01
N LEU A 149 2.32 1.51 17.69
CA LEU A 149 1.81 1.94 16.38
C LEU A 149 2.73 1.49 15.24
N SER A 150 4.05 1.60 15.44
CA SER A 150 5.04 1.16 14.45
C SER A 150 4.93 -0.34 14.20
N GLU A 151 4.79 -1.16 15.24
CA GLU A 151 4.67 -2.62 15.10
C GLU A 151 3.34 -3.03 14.43
N LEU A 152 2.24 -2.39 14.81
CA LEU A 152 0.93 -2.65 14.21
C LEU A 152 0.88 -2.28 12.72
N ALA A 153 1.57 -1.20 12.32
CA ALA A 153 1.64 -0.74 10.94
C ALA A 153 2.47 -1.65 10.01
N ARG A 154 3.34 -2.51 10.58
CA ARG A 154 4.10 -3.50 9.78
C ARG A 154 3.22 -4.60 9.21
N ILE A 155 2.05 -4.81 9.79
CA ILE A 155 1.08 -5.81 9.34
C ILE A 155 0.06 -5.07 8.48
N PHE A 156 0.34 -5.06 7.18
CA PHE A 156 -0.52 -4.47 6.17
C PHE A 156 -1.11 -5.56 5.28
N ASP A 157 -2.38 -5.41 4.93
CA ASP A 157 -3.15 -6.42 4.21
C ASP A 157 -3.74 -5.83 2.93
N PRO A 158 -2.95 -5.73 1.86
CA PRO A 158 -3.41 -5.18 0.59
C PRO A 158 -4.50 -6.04 -0.06
N LEU A 159 -4.55 -7.34 0.25
CA LEU A 159 -5.43 -8.32 -0.41
C LEU A 159 -6.64 -8.77 0.44
N GLY A 160 -6.71 -8.37 1.71
CA GLY A 160 -7.82 -8.70 2.61
C GLY A 160 -7.72 -10.07 3.31
N PHE A 161 -6.62 -10.80 3.17
CA PHE A 161 -6.44 -12.14 3.74
C PHE A 161 -6.23 -12.15 5.26
N LEU A 162 -5.75 -11.04 5.81
CA LEU A 162 -5.49 -10.84 7.24
C LEU A 162 -6.52 -9.90 7.87
N ALA A 163 -7.71 -9.75 7.27
CA ALA A 163 -8.75 -8.82 7.71
C ALA A 163 -9.08 -8.91 9.23
N PRO A 164 -9.18 -10.10 9.86
CA PRO A 164 -9.41 -10.18 11.32
C PRO A 164 -8.26 -9.60 12.14
N ILE A 165 -7.01 -9.78 11.68
CA ILE A 165 -5.81 -9.26 12.35
C ILE A 165 -5.72 -7.75 12.15
N THR A 166 -5.86 -7.26 10.91
CA THR A 166 -5.76 -5.82 10.63
C THR A 166 -6.92 -5.04 11.25
N PHE A 167 -8.09 -5.64 11.40
CA PHE A 167 -9.19 -5.08 12.20
C PHE A 167 -8.78 -4.91 13.66
N PHE A 168 -8.23 -5.95 14.28
CA PHE A 168 -7.78 -5.86 15.67
C PHE A 168 -6.62 -4.88 15.86
N ASN A 169 -5.72 -4.76 14.87
CA ASN A 169 -4.67 -3.74 14.87
C ASN A 169 -5.28 -2.33 14.88
N LYS A 170 -6.29 -2.07 14.03
CA LYS A 170 -7.00 -0.80 14.00
C LYS A 170 -7.71 -0.50 15.32
N PHE A 171 -8.26 -1.51 15.98
CA PHE A 171 -8.83 -1.36 17.32
C PHE A 171 -7.78 -0.90 18.34
N ILE A 172 -6.59 -1.54 18.39
CA ILE A 172 -5.52 -1.11 19.31
C ILE A 172 -5.02 0.30 18.96
N ILE A 173 -4.85 0.61 17.68
CA ILE A 173 -4.49 1.96 17.22
C ILE A 173 -5.49 2.98 17.76
N GLN A 174 -6.79 2.75 17.57
CA GLN A 174 -7.85 3.64 18.03
C GLN A 174 -7.85 3.79 19.56
N LEU A 175 -7.63 2.71 20.31
CA LEU A 175 -7.53 2.73 21.76
C LEU A 175 -6.38 3.64 22.24
N LEU A 176 -5.18 3.48 21.66
CA LEU A 176 -4.01 4.32 21.98
C LEU A 176 -4.24 5.81 21.68
N TRP A 177 -5.00 6.12 20.63
CA TRP A 177 -5.38 7.50 20.31
C TRP A 177 -6.41 8.06 21.28
N THR A 178 -7.40 7.26 21.68
CA THR A 178 -8.48 7.67 22.60
C THR A 178 -7.95 7.96 24.00
N LEU A 179 -6.86 7.30 24.41
CA LEU A 179 -6.18 7.54 25.69
C LEU A 179 -5.38 8.84 25.73
N GLY A 180 -5.22 9.56 24.61
CA GLY A 180 -4.53 10.85 24.58
C GLY A 180 -3.03 10.79 24.93
N LEU A 181 -2.41 9.61 24.79
CA LEU A 181 -0.99 9.41 25.14
C LEU A 181 -0.06 10.17 24.18
N ASP A 182 1.04 10.69 24.71
CA ASP A 182 2.17 11.17 23.91
C ASP A 182 2.90 10.00 23.23
N TRP A 183 3.66 10.31 22.18
CA TRP A 183 4.34 9.30 21.36
C TRP A 183 5.26 8.36 22.16
N ASP A 184 6.07 8.89 23.07
CA ASP A 184 7.03 8.12 23.85
C ASP A 184 6.51 7.76 25.26
N GLN A 185 5.21 7.93 25.48
CA GLN A 185 4.56 7.59 26.74
C GLN A 185 4.17 6.10 26.78
N SER A 186 4.36 5.47 27.94
CA SER A 186 3.87 4.11 28.20
C SER A 186 2.34 4.10 28.37
N PRO A 187 1.61 3.19 27.71
CA PRO A 187 0.19 2.98 27.96
C PRO A 187 -0.07 2.48 29.39
N PRO A 188 -1.34 2.56 29.85
CA PRO A 188 -1.74 1.97 31.12
C PRO A 188 -1.70 0.43 31.07
N ASN A 189 -1.70 -0.20 32.26
CA ASN A 189 -1.44 -1.63 32.42
C ASN A 189 -2.43 -2.54 31.68
N ASP A 190 -3.69 -2.14 31.56
CA ASP A 190 -4.71 -2.87 30.81
C ASP A 190 -4.35 -3.00 29.31
N VAL A 191 -3.84 -1.91 28.71
CA VAL A 191 -3.36 -1.91 27.32
C VAL A 191 -2.09 -2.72 27.17
N LEU A 192 -1.19 -2.68 28.16
CA LEU A 192 0.03 -3.51 28.16
C LEU A 192 -0.31 -5.01 28.20
N LEU A 193 -1.27 -5.41 29.03
CA LEU A 193 -1.76 -6.79 29.09
C LEU A 193 -2.41 -7.23 27.77
N LEU A 194 -3.20 -6.34 27.16
CA LEU A 194 -3.79 -6.56 25.84
C LEU A 194 -2.69 -6.74 24.77
N TRP A 195 -1.65 -5.90 24.81
CA TRP A 195 -0.52 -5.94 23.91
C TRP A 195 0.30 -7.23 24.06
N ASP A 196 0.55 -7.68 25.28
CA ASP A 196 1.25 -8.93 25.55
C ASP A 196 0.44 -10.15 25.12
N ARG A 197 -0.89 -10.12 25.30
CA ARG A 197 -1.77 -11.14 24.74
C ARG A 197 -1.72 -11.14 23.22
N TYR A 198 -1.83 -9.98 22.58
CA TYR A 198 -1.73 -9.83 21.14
C TYR A 198 -0.42 -10.41 20.58
N LYS A 199 0.73 -10.03 21.14
CA LYS A 199 2.06 -10.56 20.74
C LYS A 199 2.14 -12.08 20.88
N ARG A 200 1.50 -12.66 21.90
CA ARG A 200 1.47 -14.12 22.10
C ARG A 200 0.56 -14.84 21.13
N GLU A 201 -0.61 -14.27 20.81
CA GLU A 201 -1.61 -14.90 19.94
C GLU A 201 -1.26 -14.74 18.46
N LEU A 202 -0.58 -13.66 18.09
CA LEU A 202 -0.27 -13.34 16.70
C LEU A 202 0.43 -14.49 15.95
N PRO A 203 1.49 -15.15 16.46
CA PRO A 203 2.13 -16.27 15.76
C PRO A 203 1.20 -17.45 15.45
N PHE A 204 0.20 -17.71 16.31
CA PHE A 204 -0.72 -18.84 16.14
C PHE A 204 -1.78 -18.56 15.07
N ILE A 205 -2.32 -17.34 15.04
CA ILE A 205 -3.39 -16.95 14.10
C ILE A 205 -2.88 -16.99 12.65
N VAL A 206 -1.64 -16.57 12.46
CA VAL A 206 -0.94 -16.58 11.17
C VAL A 206 -0.80 -17.97 10.58
N THR A 207 -0.62 -18.97 11.45
CA THR A 207 -0.45 -20.36 11.02
C THR A 207 -1.77 -20.98 10.55
N CYS A 208 -2.92 -20.52 11.08
CA CYS A 208 -4.24 -21.06 10.76
C CYS A 208 -4.87 -20.51 9.46
N SER A 209 -4.48 -19.32 9.01
CA SER A 209 -4.98 -18.74 7.74
C SER A 209 -4.39 -19.39 6.49
N ASN A 210 -3.62 -20.49 6.63
CA ASN A 210 -2.93 -21.17 5.54
C ASN A 210 -3.53 -22.57 5.25
N PRO A 211 -4.63 -22.70 4.50
CA PRO A 211 -5.18 -23.99 4.13
C PRO A 211 -4.47 -24.54 2.87
N SER A 212 -3.20 -24.97 2.99
CA SER A 212 -2.57 -25.80 1.94
C SER A 212 -1.31 -26.54 2.43
N SER A 213 -1.49 -27.45 3.38
CA SER A 213 -0.62 -28.63 3.48
C SER A 213 -1.39 -29.86 3.95
N ASN A 214 -2.30 -30.34 3.10
CA ASN A 214 -2.71 -31.74 3.12
C ASN A 214 -2.69 -32.26 1.68
N LYS A 215 -1.47 -32.39 1.14
CA LYS A 215 -1.22 -33.42 0.12
C LYS A 215 -1.04 -34.72 0.90
N ASN A 216 -2.15 -35.44 1.07
CA ASN A 216 -2.13 -36.83 1.49
C ASN A 216 -1.43 -37.66 0.41
N SER A 217 -0.64 -38.61 0.92
CA SER A 217 -0.19 -39.88 0.37
C SER A 217 -0.86 -40.39 -0.91
#